data_AF-A0A8S3D1M5-F1
#
_entry.id   AF-A0A8S3D1M5-F1
#
_cell.length_a   1.000
_cell.length_b   1.000
_cell.length_c   1.000
_cell.angle_alpha   90.00
_cell.angle_beta   90.00
_cell.angle_gamma   90.00
#
_symmetry.space_group_name_H-M   'P 1'
#
loop_
_entity.id
_entity.type
_entity.pdbx_description
1 polymer ?
#
loop_
_entity_poly.entity_id
_entity_poly.type
_entity_poly.pdbx_seq_one_letter_code
_entity_poly.pdbx_strand_id
1 'polypeptide(L)'
;MESTDGDTETVATQCAQKSSIDYDQITACTHSRLGNQLQHGYAVQTDSLQPPHQYVPWVTINGEHTDDMEKQAEKDLIGLICKSYKGSNPPAQCK
;
A
#
# COMPACT_ATOMS: atom_id res chain seq x y z
N MET A 1 12.64 -17.74 4.75
CA MET A 1 12.03 -18.39 3.59
C MET A 1 11.68 -17.28 2.62
N GLU A 2 12.69 -16.80 1.87
CA GLU A 2 12.41 -15.97 0.70
C GLU A 2 12.11 -16.96 -0.43
N SER A 3 10.85 -16.97 -0.83
CA SER A 3 10.36 -17.81 -1.92
C SER A 3 11.00 -17.36 -3.22
N THR A 4 11.45 -18.32 -4.02
CA THR A 4 12.05 -18.12 -5.34
C THR A 4 10.99 -17.69 -6.36
N ASP A 5 10.49 -16.47 -6.23
CA ASP A 5 9.87 -15.73 -7.32
C ASP A 5 10.93 -14.81 -7.91
N GLY A 6 10.93 -14.58 -9.23
CA GLY A 6 12.02 -13.93 -9.96
C GLY A 6 12.67 -12.75 -9.21
N ASP A 7 14.00 -12.68 -9.26
CA ASP A 7 14.82 -11.70 -8.54
C ASP A 7 14.11 -10.34 -8.40
N THR A 8 13.66 -10.05 -7.18
CA THR A 8 12.85 -8.85 -6.90
C THR A 8 13.63 -7.58 -7.21
N GLU A 9 14.97 -7.62 -7.13
CA GLU A 9 15.85 -6.52 -7.54
C GLU A 9 15.81 -6.31 -9.06
N THR A 10 15.86 -7.39 -9.83
CA THR A 10 15.68 -7.34 -11.30
C THR A 10 14.33 -6.73 -11.66
N VAL A 11 13.23 -7.17 -11.02
CA VAL A 11 11.89 -6.63 -11.27
C VAL A 11 11.82 -5.15 -10.87
N ALA A 12 12.35 -4.79 -9.71
CA ALA A 12 12.36 -3.42 -9.21
C ALA A 12 13.14 -2.49 -10.16
N THR A 13 14.30 -2.93 -10.67
CA THR A 13 15.09 -2.19 -11.65
C THR A 13 14.30 -1.93 -12.93
N GLN A 14 13.64 -2.95 -13.48
CA GLN A 14 12.82 -2.82 -14.70
C GLN A 14 11.65 -1.86 -14.50
N CYS A 15 10.97 -1.93 -13.36
CA CYS A 15 9.87 -1.02 -13.04
C CYS A 15 10.37 0.42 -12.87
N ALA A 16 11.48 0.64 -12.17
CA ALA A 16 12.08 1.96 -12.01
C ALA A 16 12.42 2.59 -13.37
N GLN A 17 13.02 1.81 -14.29
CA GLN A 17 13.30 2.26 -15.66
C GLN A 17 12.02 2.66 -16.41
N LYS A 18 10.98 1.82 -16.38
CA LYS A 18 9.68 2.12 -17.04
C LYS A 18 9.01 3.36 -16.47
N SER A 19 9.19 3.63 -15.19
CA SER A 19 8.66 4.81 -14.49
C SER A 19 9.58 6.03 -14.53
N SER A 20 10.73 5.95 -15.22
CA SER A 20 11.75 7.01 -15.24
C SER A 20 12.24 7.43 -13.84
N ILE A 21 12.37 6.45 -12.94
CA ILE A 21 12.89 6.61 -11.59
C ILE A 21 14.33 6.06 -11.54
N ASP A 22 15.22 6.77 -10.86
CA ASP A 22 16.60 6.34 -10.62
C ASP A 22 16.63 5.22 -9.55
N TYR A 23 16.86 3.98 -10.00
CA TYR A 23 16.91 2.82 -9.11
C TYR A 23 18.09 2.85 -8.13
N ASP A 24 19.20 3.49 -8.50
CA ASP A 24 20.38 3.58 -7.64
C ASP A 24 20.07 4.44 -6.41
N GLN A 25 19.25 5.50 -6.58
CA GLN A 25 18.78 6.30 -5.45
C GLN A 25 17.83 5.51 -4.53
N ILE A 26 16.96 4.67 -5.08
CA ILE A 26 16.09 3.79 -4.28
C ILE A 26 16.96 2.84 -3.46
N THR A 27 17.89 2.15 -4.10
CA THR A 27 18.77 1.15 -3.46
C THR A 27 19.69 1.80 -2.43
N ALA A 28 20.27 2.97 -2.73
CA ALA A 28 21.05 3.72 -1.75
C ALA A 28 20.19 4.11 -0.53
N CYS A 29 18.92 4.47 -0.74
CA CYS A 29 18.01 4.80 0.36
C CYS A 29 17.71 3.59 1.25
N THR A 30 17.45 2.40 0.68
CA THR A 30 17.11 1.19 1.46
C THR A 30 18.23 0.76 2.43
N HIS A 31 19.49 1.05 2.10
CA HIS A 31 20.65 0.78 2.95
C HIS A 31 21.07 1.96 3.83
N SER A 32 20.36 3.09 3.77
CA SER A 32 20.71 4.31 4.51
C SER A 32 19.99 4.43 5.86
N ARG A 33 20.46 5.37 6.70
CA ARG A 33 19.75 5.78 7.91
C ARG A 33 18.34 6.31 7.61
N LEU A 34 18.17 7.02 6.48
CA LEU A 34 16.88 7.54 6.06
C LEU A 34 15.90 6.40 5.79
N GLY A 35 16.33 5.36 5.07
CA GLY A 35 15.51 4.17 4.81
C GLY A 35 15.01 3.52 6.10
N ASN A 36 15.90 3.35 7.08
CA ASN A 36 15.53 2.83 8.40
C ASN A 36 14.53 3.75 9.13
N GLN A 37 14.73 5.06 9.10
CA GLN A 37 13.81 6.03 9.71
C GLN A 37 12.41 5.98 9.08
N LEU A 38 12.34 5.85 7.74
CA LEU A 38 11.07 5.69 7.03
C LEU A 38 10.37 4.39 7.42
N GLN A 39 11.10 3.27 7.47
CA GLN A 39 10.55 1.98 7.88
C GLN A 39 10.03 2.02 9.32
N HIS A 40 10.77 2.66 10.23
CA HIS A 40 10.31 2.87 11.60
C HIS A 40 9.04 3.74 11.65
N GLY A 41 8.95 4.80 10.86
CA GLY A 41 7.76 5.64 10.75
C GLY A 41 6.53 4.85 10.28
N TYR A 42 6.69 3.94 9.32
CA TYR A 42 5.61 3.04 8.91
C TYR A 42 5.27 2.01 9.98
N ALA A 43 6.25 1.46 10.71
CA ALA A 43 5.99 0.55 11.83
C ALA A 43 5.12 1.23 12.91
N VAL A 44 5.44 2.47 13.30
CA VAL A 44 4.63 3.24 14.26
C VAL A 44 3.21 3.47 13.75
N GLN A 45 3.02 3.77 12.46
CA GLN A 45 1.69 3.92 11.87
C GLN A 45 0.90 2.61 11.90
N THR A 46 1.53 1.50 11.53
CA THR A 46 0.92 0.17 11.57
C THR A 46 0.55 -0.25 13.00
N ASP A 47 1.43 -0.02 13.99
CA ASP A 47 1.18 -0.31 15.40
C ASP A 47 0.04 0.56 15.98
N SER A 48 -0.21 1.73 15.40
CA SER A 48 -1.26 2.65 15.84
C SER A 48 -2.66 2.33 15.29
N LEU A 49 -2.76 1.35 14.38
CA LEU A 49 -4.02 0.92 13.78
C LEU A 49 -5.03 0.50 14.84
N GLN A 50 -6.28 0.92 14.65
CA GLN A 50 -7.41 0.61 15.50
C GLN A 50 -8.58 0.09 14.65
N PRO A 51 -8.97 -1.20 14.77
CA PRO A 51 -8.32 -2.22 15.59
C PRO A 51 -6.91 -2.60 15.08
N PRO A 52 -6.04 -3.15 15.95
CA PRO A 52 -4.73 -3.67 15.52
C PRO A 52 -4.90 -4.75 14.45
N HIS A 53 -4.10 -4.67 13.39
CA HIS A 53 -4.19 -5.60 12.27
C HIS A 53 -3.88 -7.04 12.71
N GLN A 54 -4.66 -8.00 12.19
CA GLN A 54 -4.50 -9.43 12.53
C GLN A 54 -3.84 -10.24 11.40
N TYR A 55 -3.83 -9.68 10.19
CA TYR A 55 -3.24 -10.25 8.98
C TYR A 55 -2.91 -9.13 7.98
N VAL A 56 -2.38 -9.50 6.83
CA VAL A 56 -2.21 -8.62 5.68
C VAL A 56 -2.86 -9.25 4.43
N PRO A 57 -3.46 -8.47 3.52
CA PRO A 57 -3.64 -7.01 3.58
C PRO A 57 -4.54 -6.53 4.74
N TRP A 58 -4.44 -5.24 5.08
CA TRP A 58 -5.26 -4.57 6.09
C TRP A 58 -5.69 -3.18 5.58
N VAL A 59 -6.85 -3.12 4.96
CA VAL A 59 -7.41 -1.95 4.29
C VAL A 59 -8.17 -1.08 5.29
N THR A 60 -7.82 0.21 5.32
CA THR A 60 -8.60 1.23 6.01
C THR A 60 -9.24 2.15 4.96
N ILE A 61 -10.52 2.50 5.14
CA ILE A 61 -11.19 3.51 4.33
C ILE A 61 -11.54 4.68 5.24
N ASN A 62 -11.00 5.86 4.93
CA ASN A 62 -11.16 7.07 5.76
C ASN A 62 -10.73 6.87 7.24
N GLY A 63 -9.72 6.03 7.48
CA GLY A 63 -9.20 5.75 8.82
C GLY A 63 -9.96 4.68 9.60
N GLU A 64 -11.01 4.09 9.04
CA GLU A 64 -11.80 3.03 9.66
C GLU A 64 -11.55 1.67 8.98
N HIS A 65 -11.61 0.60 9.76
CA HIS A 65 -11.50 -0.78 9.29
C HIS A 65 -12.63 -1.65 9.87
N THR A 66 -13.20 -2.50 9.02
CA THR A 66 -14.07 -3.60 9.42
C THR A 66 -13.83 -4.79 8.49
N ASP A 67 -14.05 -6.01 8.98
CA ASP A 67 -13.93 -7.23 8.17
C ASP A 67 -14.79 -7.19 6.89
N ASP A 68 -15.97 -6.57 6.95
CA ASP A 68 -16.87 -6.45 5.80
C ASP A 68 -16.39 -5.43 4.77
N MET A 69 -15.68 -4.37 5.22
CA MET A 69 -14.99 -3.45 4.32
C MET A 69 -13.78 -4.12 3.68
N GLU A 70 -12.97 -4.87 4.44
CA GLU A 70 -11.84 -5.64 3.91
C GLU A 70 -12.30 -6.61 2.81
N LYS A 71 -13.29 -7.46 3.12
CA LYS A 71 -13.85 -8.42 2.15
C LYS A 71 -14.39 -7.74 0.90
N GLN A 72 -14.99 -6.55 1.04
CA GLN A 72 -15.43 -5.76 -0.10
C GLN A 72 -14.25 -5.16 -0.86
N ALA A 73 -13.21 -4.69 -0.18
CA ALA A 73 -12.00 -4.14 -0.81
C ALA A 73 -11.27 -5.20 -1.64
N GLU A 74 -11.11 -6.41 -1.10
CA GLU A 74 -10.49 -7.53 -1.81
C GLU A 74 -11.28 -7.97 -3.04
N LYS A 75 -12.62 -7.85 -3.01
CA LYS A 75 -13.50 -8.26 -4.09
C LYS A 75 -13.76 -7.18 -5.15
N ASP A 76 -14.03 -5.96 -4.71
CA ASP A 76 -14.41 -4.80 -5.51
C ASP A 76 -14.06 -3.50 -4.77
N LEU A 77 -12.76 -3.18 -4.76
CA LEU A 77 -12.25 -1.94 -4.16
C LEU A 77 -12.91 -0.69 -4.75
N ILE A 78 -13.18 -0.67 -6.07
CA ILE A 78 -13.79 0.48 -6.73
C ILE A 78 -15.21 0.69 -6.19
N GLY A 79 -16.03 -0.36 -6.13
CA GLY A 79 -17.37 -0.29 -5.58
C GLY A 79 -17.38 0.16 -4.12
N LEU A 80 -16.44 -0.31 -3.29
CA LEU A 80 -16.29 0.14 -1.91
C LEU A 80 -15.94 1.63 -1.82
N ILE A 81 -14.97 2.09 -2.61
CA ILE A 81 -14.57 3.50 -2.66
C ILE A 81 -15.75 4.38 -3.10
N CYS A 82 -16.46 3.97 -4.14
CA CYS A 82 -17.60 4.72 -4.66
C CYS A 82 -18.74 4.83 -3.63
N LYS A 83 -19.04 3.76 -2.90
CA LYS A 83 -20.00 3.79 -1.78
C LYS A 83 -19.54 4.69 -0.63
N SER A 84 -18.22 4.75 -0.40
CA SER A 84 -17.62 5.53 0.70
C SER A 84 -17.39 7.01 0.34
N TYR A 85 -17.59 7.39 -0.92
CA TYR A 85 -17.37 8.74 -1.41
C TYR A 85 -18.46 9.70 -0.90
N LYS A 86 -18.05 10.75 -0.19
CA LYS A 86 -18.96 11.75 0.40
C LYS A 86 -19.07 13.05 -0.40
N GLY A 87 -18.36 13.16 -1.52
CA GLY A 87 -18.40 14.36 -2.37
C GLY A 87 -19.64 14.41 -3.27
N SER A 88 -20.02 15.61 -3.70
CA SER A 88 -21.22 15.82 -4.54
C SER A 88 -21.03 15.50 -6.02
N ASN A 89 -19.80 15.35 -6.50
CA ASN A 89 -19.48 15.07 -7.89
C ASN A 89 -18.66 13.77 -8.01
N PRO A 90 -19.30 12.59 -7.98
CA PRO A 90 -18.59 11.32 -8.04
C PRO A 90 -17.89 11.15 -9.40
N PRO A 91 -16.69 10.52 -9.42
CA PRO A 91 -16.01 10.15 -10.65
C PRO A 91 -16.90 9.31 -11.58
N ALA A 92 -16.63 9.34 -12.88
CA ALA A 92 -17.41 8.58 -13.86
C ALA A 92 -17.42 7.07 -13.58
N GLN A 93 -16.35 6.56 -12.99
CA GLN A 93 -16.18 5.16 -12.59
C GLN A 93 -17.11 4.74 -11.44
N CYS A 94 -17.75 5.71 -10.76
CA CYS A 94 -18.72 5.48 -9.70
C CYS A 94 -20.18 5.64 -10.16
N LYS A 95 -20.42 5.81 -11.48
CA LYS A 95 -21.74 6.01 -12.08
C LYS A 95 -22.24 4.77 -12.79
#